data_AF-A0A918U3V7-F1
#
_entry.id   AF-A0A918U3V7-F1
#
_cell.length_a   1.000
_cell.length_b   1.000
_cell.length_c   1.000
_cell.angle_alpha   90.00
_cell.angle_beta   90.00
_cell.angle_gamma   90.00
#
_symmetry.space_group_name_H-M   'P 1'
#
loop_
_entity.id
_entity.type
_entity.pdbx_description
1 polymer ?
#
loop_
_entity_poly.entity_id
_entity_poly.type
_entity_poly.pdbx_seq_one_letter_code
_entity_poly.pdbx_strand_id
1 'polypeptide(L)'
;MPDLPGMLRRKAAQGCRVRFLIGDPDGIVTRQREEIEDVAMTVSTRIRTTTEQLAAMGRTDGLEARFSAPADATNHVSLSVFRFDDEVLVTPHLARQVGHDSPLLHLRRHGDSGMFSRFVEHAEELWSRGTPLASSTPRS
;
A
#
# COMPACT_ATOMS: atom_id res chain seq x y z
N MET A 1 16.47 2.42 -14.08
CA MET A 1 15.14 2.42 -13.43
C MET A 1 14.76 3.85 -13.07
N PRO A 2 13.49 4.25 -13.15
CA PRO A 2 13.05 5.56 -12.67
C PRO A 2 13.32 5.70 -11.17
N ASP A 3 13.84 6.86 -10.76
CA ASP A 3 14.03 7.26 -9.36
C ASP A 3 12.68 7.58 -8.70
N LEU A 4 11.95 6.52 -8.34
CA LEU A 4 10.66 6.62 -7.66
C LEU A 4 10.77 7.43 -6.34
N PRO A 5 11.78 7.20 -5.48
CA PRO A 5 11.93 8.00 -4.25
C PRO A 5 12.07 9.50 -4.52
N GLY A 6 12.95 9.91 -5.44
CA GLY A 6 13.10 11.32 -5.79
C GLY A 6 11.87 11.91 -6.47
N MET A 7 11.15 11.12 -7.27
CA MET A 7 9.87 11.56 -7.83
C MET A 7 8.82 11.83 -6.75
N LEU A 8 8.66 10.92 -5.77
CA LEU A 8 7.70 11.09 -4.68
C LEU A 8 8.04 12.31 -3.82
N ARG A 9 9.33 12.54 -3.50
CA ARG A 9 9.77 13.74 -2.78
C ARG A 9 9.43 15.02 -3.55
N ARG A 10 9.68 15.05 -4.86
CA ARG A 10 9.35 16.24 -5.69
C ARG A 10 7.85 16.51 -5.71
N LYS A 11 7.01 15.48 -5.86
CA LYS A 11 5.55 15.64 -5.81
C LYS A 11 5.09 16.14 -4.45
N ALA A 12 5.61 15.56 -3.37
CA ALA A 12 5.27 15.98 -2.01
C ALA A 12 5.66 17.44 -1.74
N ALA A 13 6.87 17.85 -2.17
CA ALA A 13 7.32 19.24 -2.10
C ALA A 13 6.46 20.23 -2.92
N GLN A 14 5.72 19.73 -3.91
CA GLN A 14 4.76 20.50 -4.70
C GLN A 14 3.33 20.47 -4.12
N GLY A 15 3.15 19.93 -2.91
CA GLY A 15 1.86 19.88 -2.21
C GLY A 15 1.05 18.60 -2.46
N CYS A 16 1.59 17.61 -3.17
CA CYS A 16 0.91 16.33 -3.35
C CYS A 16 0.92 15.53 -2.03
N ARG A 17 -0.26 15.04 -1.60
CA ARG A 17 -0.35 14.12 -0.47
C ARG A 17 -0.10 12.68 -0.91
N VAL A 18 0.90 12.04 -0.31
CA VAL A 18 1.31 10.67 -0.61
C VAL A 18 1.07 9.79 0.61
N ARG A 19 0.39 8.66 0.43
CA ARG A 19 0.05 7.73 1.53
C ARG A 19 0.32 6.29 1.13
N PHE A 20 0.92 5.52 2.04
CA PHE A 20 1.26 4.11 1.84
C PHE A 20 0.68 3.23 2.95
N LEU A 21 -0.38 2.49 2.66
CA LEU A 21 -0.84 1.41 3.54
C LEU A 21 -0.10 0.11 3.17
N ILE A 22 0.55 -0.53 4.14
CA ILE A 22 1.39 -1.69 3.91
C ILE A 22 0.96 -2.82 4.84
N GLY A 23 1.10 -4.07 4.41
CA GLY A 23 0.96 -5.23 5.29
C GLY A 23 2.03 -5.23 6.39
N ASP A 24 1.73 -5.85 7.52
CA ASP A 24 2.72 -6.07 8.59
C ASP A 24 3.63 -7.26 8.21
N PRO A 25 4.96 -7.10 8.09
CA PRO A 25 5.84 -8.19 7.71
C PRO A 25 5.85 -9.33 8.73
N ASP A 26 5.47 -9.05 9.98
CA ASP A 26 5.45 -10.00 11.10
C ASP A 26 4.00 -10.47 11.41
N GLY A 27 3.02 -10.06 10.58
CA GLY A 27 1.61 -10.40 10.73
C GLY A 27 1.26 -11.84 10.32
N ILE A 28 0.21 -12.40 10.94
CA ILE A 28 -0.31 -13.75 10.61
C ILE A 28 -0.73 -13.83 9.15
N VAL A 29 -1.43 -12.80 8.65
CA VAL A 29 -1.93 -12.76 7.26
C VAL A 29 -0.78 -12.76 6.25
N THR A 30 0.33 -12.08 6.54
CA THR A 30 1.53 -12.10 5.71
C THR A 30 2.11 -13.51 5.62
N ARG A 31 2.28 -14.20 6.75
CA ARG A 31 2.76 -15.59 6.77
C ARG A 31 1.85 -16.54 6.00
N GLN A 32 0.54 -16.45 6.22
CA GLN A 32 -0.44 -17.25 5.47
C GLN A 32 -0.32 -17.00 3.97
N ARG A 33 -0.06 -15.76 3.55
CA ARG A 33 0.09 -15.42 2.15
C ARG A 33 1.39 -15.97 1.56
N GLU A 34 2.47 -16.00 2.33
CA GLU A 34 3.73 -16.64 1.92
C GLU A 34 3.56 -18.13 1.64
N GLU A 35 2.83 -18.84 2.50
CA GLU A 35 2.51 -20.26 2.31
C GLU A 35 1.68 -20.51 1.04
N ILE A 36 0.80 -19.56 0.67
CA ILE A 36 -0.03 -19.66 -0.54
C ILE A 36 0.79 -19.38 -1.80
N GLU A 37 1.65 -18.35 -1.78
CA GLU A 37 2.41 -17.95 -2.96
C GLU A 37 3.59 -18.89 -3.24
N ASP A 38 4.20 -19.49 -2.22
CA ASP A 38 5.31 -20.45 -2.32
C ASP A 38 6.41 -20.04 -3.34
N VAL A 39 6.82 -18.77 -3.24
CA VAL A 39 7.84 -18.15 -4.11
C VAL A 39 9.09 -17.79 -3.32
N ALA A 40 10.25 -17.79 -4.01
CA ALA A 40 11.55 -17.48 -3.41
C ALA A 40 11.63 -16.07 -2.78
N MET A 41 10.92 -15.09 -3.35
CA MET A 41 10.81 -13.75 -2.77
C MET A 41 9.53 -13.63 -1.96
N THR A 42 9.65 -13.81 -0.65
CA THR A 42 8.51 -13.87 0.25
C THR A 42 7.77 -12.52 0.34
N VAL A 43 6.53 -12.55 0.83
CA VAL A 43 5.71 -11.35 1.05
C VAL A 43 6.36 -10.45 2.09
N SER A 44 6.85 -11.01 3.20
CA SER A 44 7.54 -10.27 4.25
C SER A 44 8.81 -9.60 3.74
N THR A 45 9.60 -10.25 2.87
CA THR A 45 10.77 -9.62 2.23
C THR A 45 10.36 -8.40 1.40
N ARG A 46 9.31 -8.52 0.56
CA ARG A 46 8.80 -7.39 -0.25
C ARG A 46 8.30 -6.22 0.62
N ILE A 47 7.60 -6.55 1.71
CA ILE A 47 7.15 -5.55 2.69
C ILE A 47 8.37 -4.85 3.32
N ARG A 48 9.36 -5.60 3.82
CA ARG A 48 10.56 -5.03 4.45
C ARG A 48 11.33 -4.13 3.48
N THR A 49 11.56 -4.57 2.25
CA THR A 49 12.18 -3.74 1.21
C THR A 49 11.42 -2.44 0.98
N THR A 50 10.09 -2.48 0.92
CA THR A 50 9.26 -1.27 0.78
C THR A 50 9.44 -0.35 1.99
N THR A 51 9.42 -0.88 3.22
CA THR A 51 9.61 -0.08 4.43
C THR A 51 11.01 0.54 4.53
N GLU A 52 12.05 -0.18 4.10
CA GLU A 52 13.43 0.33 4.05
C GLU A 52 13.56 1.47 3.04
N GLN A 53 12.95 1.34 1.86
CA GLN A 53 12.92 2.41 0.84
C GLN A 53 12.18 3.65 1.34
N LEU A 54 11.06 3.47 2.05
CA LEU A 54 10.33 4.57 2.68
C LEU A 54 11.14 5.24 3.79
N ALA A 55 11.81 4.45 4.64
CA ALA A 55 12.69 4.97 5.68
C ALA A 55 13.87 5.76 5.10
N ALA A 56 14.48 5.26 4.03
CA ALA A 56 15.57 5.93 3.31
C ALA A 56 15.16 7.26 2.65
N MET A 57 13.85 7.53 2.49
CA MET A 57 13.38 8.85 2.06
C MET A 57 13.44 9.91 3.16
N GLY A 58 13.58 9.50 4.43
CA GLY A 58 13.57 10.40 5.57
C GLY A 58 12.21 11.10 5.75
N ARG A 59 12.18 12.12 6.62
CA ARG A 59 10.98 12.93 6.83
C ARG A 59 10.69 13.75 5.57
N THR A 60 9.55 13.49 4.95
CA THR A 60 9.04 14.23 3.79
C THR A 60 7.65 14.73 4.13
N ASP A 61 7.46 16.04 4.21
CA ASP A 61 6.15 16.63 4.48
C ASP A 61 5.15 16.22 3.40
N GLY A 62 3.95 15.81 3.81
CA GLY A 62 2.93 15.30 2.90
C GLY A 62 3.07 13.81 2.52
N LEU A 63 4.10 13.11 3.00
CA LEU A 63 4.24 11.65 2.86
C LEU A 63 3.99 10.95 4.20
N GLU A 64 3.02 10.04 4.21
CA GLU A 64 2.69 9.20 5.38
C GLU A 64 2.75 7.71 4.99
N ALA A 65 3.23 6.87 5.90
CA ALA A 65 3.19 5.42 5.76
C ALA A 65 2.61 4.77 7.02
N ARG A 66 1.82 3.72 6.83
CA ARG A 66 1.16 2.97 7.92
C ARG A 66 1.22 1.47 7.64
N PHE A 67 1.36 0.68 8.69
CA PHE A 67 0.96 -0.71 8.65
C PHE A 67 -0.56 -0.83 8.78
N SER A 68 -1.13 -1.82 8.11
CA SER A 68 -2.53 -2.17 8.27
C SER A 68 -2.79 -2.69 9.67
N ALA A 69 -3.95 -2.34 10.24
CA ALA A 69 -4.33 -2.90 11.53
C ALA A 69 -4.44 -4.43 11.42
N PRO A 70 -4.04 -5.20 12.46
CA PRO A 70 -4.17 -6.65 12.43
C PRO A 70 -5.59 -7.15 12.13
N ALA A 71 -6.61 -6.45 12.64
CA ALA A 71 -8.02 -6.77 12.40
C ALA A 71 -8.47 -6.56 10.94
N ASP A 72 -7.74 -5.74 10.19
CA ASP A 72 -8.04 -5.38 8.80
C ASP A 72 -7.10 -6.06 7.79
N ALA A 73 -6.08 -6.77 8.25
CA ALA A 73 -5.02 -7.31 7.41
C ALA A 73 -5.57 -8.23 6.31
N THR A 74 -6.59 -9.04 6.60
CA THR A 74 -7.27 -9.90 5.62
C THR A 74 -8.00 -9.09 4.54
N ASN A 75 -8.66 -8.00 4.93
CA ASN A 75 -9.35 -7.12 3.98
C ASN A 75 -8.33 -6.41 3.08
N HIS A 76 -7.23 -5.92 3.66
CA HIS A 76 -6.18 -5.24 2.91
C HIS A 76 -5.47 -6.19 1.93
N VAL A 77 -5.10 -7.41 2.34
CA VAL A 77 -4.40 -8.35 1.44
C VAL A 77 -5.29 -8.88 0.32
N SER A 78 -6.61 -8.69 0.39
CA SER A 78 -7.55 -9.22 -0.61
C SER A 78 -7.52 -8.46 -1.94
N LEU A 79 -7.06 -7.21 -1.96
CA LEU A 79 -6.92 -6.40 -3.17
C LEU A 79 -5.95 -5.24 -2.95
N SER A 80 -5.19 -4.85 -3.98
CA SER A 80 -4.40 -3.60 -3.93
C SER A 80 -5.17 -2.46 -4.58
N VAL A 81 -5.09 -1.27 -3.98
CA VAL A 81 -5.70 -0.03 -4.47
C VAL A 81 -4.61 1.03 -4.67
N PHE A 82 -4.47 1.54 -5.90
CA PHE A 82 -3.61 2.68 -6.21
C PHE A 82 -4.48 3.83 -6.68
N ARG A 83 -4.58 4.88 -5.88
CA ARG A 83 -5.39 6.06 -6.18
C ARG A 83 -4.51 7.22 -6.62
N PHE A 84 -4.92 7.89 -7.69
CA PHE A 84 -4.34 9.12 -8.21
C PHE A 84 -5.47 10.09 -8.52
N ASP A 85 -5.68 11.09 -7.67
CA ASP A 85 -6.74 12.10 -7.83
C ASP A 85 -8.13 11.47 -8.07
N ASP A 86 -8.61 11.52 -9.32
CA ASP A 86 -9.90 11.01 -9.82
C ASP A 86 -9.80 9.64 -10.53
N GLU A 87 -8.66 8.98 -10.42
CA GLU A 87 -8.39 7.66 -10.99
C GLU A 87 -8.01 6.67 -9.90
N VAL A 88 -8.46 5.42 -10.04
CA VAL A 88 -8.05 4.33 -9.17
C VAL A 88 -7.78 3.07 -9.99
N LEU A 89 -6.66 2.44 -9.68
CA LEU A 89 -6.28 1.12 -10.16
C LEU A 89 -6.56 0.12 -9.04
N VAL A 90 -7.35 -0.91 -9.32
CA VAL A 90 -7.70 -1.94 -8.35
C VAL A 90 -7.26 -3.29 -8.89
N THR A 91 -6.50 -4.03 -8.09
CA THR A 91 -6.05 -5.39 -8.42
C THR A 91 -6.54 -6.36 -7.35
N PRO A 92 -7.73 -6.96 -7.53
CA PRO A 92 -8.22 -8.01 -6.64
C PRO A 92 -7.30 -9.23 -6.70
N HIS A 93 -6.95 -9.79 -5.55
CA HIS A 93 -6.20 -11.04 -5.52
C HIS A 93 -7.09 -12.19 -5.99
N LEU A 94 -6.63 -12.90 -7.02
CA LEU A 94 -7.18 -14.19 -7.40
C LEU A 94 -6.66 -15.26 -6.44
N ALA A 95 -7.55 -16.15 -6.00
CA ALA A 95 -7.37 -17.09 -4.90
C ALA A 95 -5.93 -17.60 -4.66
N ARG A 96 -5.55 -18.71 -5.30
CA ARG A 96 -4.25 -19.38 -5.10
C ARG A 96 -3.20 -18.92 -6.12
N GLN A 97 -3.36 -17.72 -6.69
CA GLN A 97 -2.45 -17.20 -7.69
C GLN A 97 -1.54 -16.13 -7.11
N VAL A 98 -0.32 -16.06 -7.66
CA VAL A 98 0.64 -15.00 -7.35
C VAL A 98 0.07 -13.67 -7.86
N GLY A 99 0.26 -12.59 -7.10
CA GLY A 99 -0.40 -11.31 -7.36
C GLY A 99 -0.15 -10.67 -8.74
N HIS A 100 0.80 -11.18 -9.54
CA HIS A 100 1.06 -10.67 -10.90
C HIS A 100 0.00 -11.08 -11.93
N ASP A 101 -0.78 -12.14 -11.68
CA ASP A 101 -1.86 -12.59 -12.59
C ASP A 101 -3.21 -11.95 -12.27
N SER A 102 -3.26 -11.09 -11.26
CA SER A 102 -4.48 -10.42 -10.85
C SER A 102 -4.98 -9.46 -11.94
N PRO A 103 -6.29 -9.44 -12.24
CA PRO A 103 -6.85 -8.50 -13.19
C PRO A 103 -6.70 -7.07 -12.66
N LEU A 104 -6.47 -6.12 -13.58
CA LEU A 104 -6.41 -4.70 -13.29
C LEU A 104 -7.72 -4.02 -13.70
N LEU A 105 -8.42 -3.44 -12.74
CA LEU A 105 -9.53 -2.54 -13.00
C LEU A 105 -9.02 -1.11 -12.97
N HIS A 106 -9.12 -0.40 -14.10
CA HIS A 106 -8.89 1.04 -14.15
C HIS A 106 -10.23 1.78 -14.10
N LEU A 107 -10.48 2.46 -12.99
CA LEU A 107 -11.73 3.16 -12.72
C LEU A 107 -11.48 4.65 -12.64
N ARG A 108 -12.37 5.43 -13.24
CA ARG A 108 -12.36 6.90 -13.16
C ARG A 108 -13.59 7.37 -12.38
N ARG A 109 -13.44 8.50 -11.69
CA ARG A 109 -14.53 9.13 -10.94
C ARG A 109 -15.66 9.53 -11.89
N HIS A 110 -16.84 8.95 -11.67
CA HIS A 110 -18.07 9.28 -12.39
C HIS A 110 -19.22 9.33 -11.38
N GLY A 111 -19.61 10.55 -11.00
CA GLY A 111 -20.55 10.78 -9.91
C GLY A 111 -19.99 10.37 -8.54
N ASP A 112 -20.83 10.45 -7.50
CA ASP A 112 -20.39 10.26 -6.11
C ASP A 112 -20.60 8.84 -5.59
N SER A 113 -21.29 7.97 -6.33
CA SER A 113 -21.74 6.66 -5.83
C SER A 113 -21.40 5.47 -6.74
N GLY A 114 -20.38 5.61 -7.60
CA GLY A 114 -19.90 4.55 -8.48
C GLY A 114 -18.84 3.62 -7.84
N MET A 115 -18.30 2.70 -8.64
CA MET A 115 -17.23 1.77 -8.20
C MET A 115 -15.99 2.51 -7.69
N PHE A 116 -15.62 3.62 -8.34
CA PHE A 116 -14.54 4.51 -7.89
C PHE A 116 -14.71 4.88 -6.41
N SER A 117 -15.87 5.45 -6.04
CA SER A 117 -16.12 5.91 -4.68
C SER A 117 -16.04 4.76 -3.67
N ARG A 118 -16.59 3.58 -4.00
CA ARG A 118 -16.58 2.42 -3.10
C ARG A 118 -15.17 1.91 -2.79
N PHE A 119 -14.31 1.79 -3.82
CA PHE A 119 -12.94 1.34 -3.60
C PHE A 119 -12.09 2.41 -2.90
N VAL A 120 -12.35 3.69 -3.16
CA VAL A 120 -11.72 4.79 -2.42
C VAL A 120 -12.14 4.76 -0.95
N GLU A 121 -13.44 4.70 -0.66
CA GLU A 121 -13.98 4.60 0.71
C GLU A 121 -13.40 3.39 1.44
N HIS A 122 -13.33 2.23 0.79
CA HIS A 122 -12.68 1.03 1.33
C HIS A 122 -11.21 1.30 1.70
N ALA A 123 -10.42 1.90 0.81
CA ALA A 123 -9.02 2.20 1.08
C ALA A 123 -8.84 3.24 2.19
N GLU A 124 -9.68 4.27 2.24
CA GLU A 124 -9.67 5.29 3.29
C GLU A 124 -10.03 4.71 4.66
N GLU A 125 -11.01 3.81 4.70
CA GLU A 125 -11.45 3.11 5.91
C GLU A 125 -10.30 2.29 6.50
N LEU A 126 -9.61 1.48 5.68
CA LEU A 126 -8.42 0.72 6.09
C LEU A 126 -7.26 1.64 6.51
N TRP A 127 -7.02 2.72 5.76
CA TRP A 127 -5.97 3.70 6.06
C TRP A 127 -6.17 4.37 7.42
N SER A 128 -7.42 4.75 7.72
CA SER A 128 -7.77 5.50 8.93
C SER A 128 -7.42 4.73 10.21
N ARG A 129 -7.55 3.40 10.18
CA ARG A 129 -7.22 2.48 11.28
C ARG A 129 -5.79 1.95 11.26
N GLY A 130 -5.03 2.24 10.20
CA GLY A 130 -3.64 1.82 10.09
C GLY A 130 -2.77 2.41 11.21
N THR A 131 -1.75 1.66 11.61
CA THR A 131 -0.77 2.09 12.62
C THR A 131 0.40 2.79 11.92
N PRO A 132 0.81 4.00 12.34
CA PRO A 132 1.95 4.70 11.75
C PRO A 132 3.21 3.83 11.69
N LEU A 133 3.91 3.85 10.55
CA LEU A 133 5.28 3.37 10.50
C LEU A 133 6.10 4.28 11.41
N ALA A 134 6.69 3.74 12.48
CA ALA A 134 7.57 4.53 13.33
C ALA A 134 8.67 5.14 12.45
N SER A 135 8.73 6.47 12.38
CA SER A 135 9.87 7.14 11.77
C SER A 135 11.09 6.71 12.56
N SER A 136 12.03 6.00 11.95
CA SER A 136 13.29 5.64 12.61
C SER A 136 13.95 6.94 13.07
N THR A 137 13.84 7.25 14.36
CA THR A 137 14.67 8.27 14.99
C THR A 137 16.11 7.76 14.88
N PRO A 138 17.05 8.52 14.31
CA PRO A 138 18.46 8.14 14.40
C PRO A 138 18.79 8.01 15.88
N ARG A 139 19.33 6.86 16.31
CA ARG A 139 19.92 6.77 17.64
C ARG A 139 21.05 7.80 17.69
N SER A 140 20.86 8.84 18.49
CA SER A 140 21.86 9.81 18.92
C SER A 140 23.01 9.12 19.64
#